data_AF-A0A0W0GH08-F1
#
_entry.id   AF-A0A0W0GH08-F1
#
_cell.length_a   1.000
_cell.length_b   1.000
_cell.length_c   1.000
_cell.angle_alpha   90.00
_cell.angle_beta   90.00
_cell.angle_gamma   90.00
#
_symmetry.space_group_name_H-M   'P 1'
#
loop_
_entity.id
_entity.type
_entity.pdbx_description
1 polymer ?
#
loop_
_entity_poly.entity_id
_entity_poly.type
_entity_poly.pdbx_seq_one_letter_code
_entity_poly.pdbx_strand_id
1 'polypeptide(L)'
;MPYAMVPPGYRAIPLGIAGSIEGLGAFAPLEESSDEGALFLARLDFEDFPSAETLAEIEQAFTNAGVEHWSGNSYIVHADPDKPAVYLAWQKGMAWLPIIAGIIGFIALPPLVGTVIWWLIPEDVKNLISRLINMGMMLLVMFILMQVMKPLTSPSKPKKLPEAKS
;
A
#
# COMPACT_ATOMS: atom_id res chain seq x y z
N MET A 1 -18.89 -10.43 9.32
CA MET A 1 -20.37 -10.31 9.48
C MET A 1 -20.94 -9.13 8.66
N PRO A 2 -21.34 -9.35 7.39
CA PRO A 2 -21.90 -8.30 6.52
C PRO A 2 -23.21 -7.67 7.03
N TYR A 3 -23.99 -8.40 7.84
CA TYR A 3 -25.27 -7.93 8.39
C TYR A 3 -25.14 -6.88 9.50
N ALA A 4 -23.94 -6.68 10.05
CA ALA A 4 -23.70 -5.71 11.13
C ALA A 4 -23.24 -4.34 10.60
N MET A 5 -22.82 -4.23 9.33
CA MET A 5 -22.34 -2.97 8.78
C MET A 5 -23.47 -2.06 8.29
N VAL A 6 -24.53 -2.66 7.72
CA VAL A 6 -25.65 -1.89 7.15
C VAL A 6 -26.35 -1.12 8.27
N PRO A 7 -26.44 0.22 8.19
CA PRO A 7 -27.06 1.01 9.26
C PRO A 7 -28.54 0.61 9.49
N PRO A 8 -29.06 0.77 10.71
CA PRO A 8 -30.47 0.50 10.99
C PRO A 8 -31.40 1.26 10.05
N GLY A 9 -32.40 0.57 9.50
CA GLY A 9 -33.34 1.16 8.54
C GLY A 9 -32.91 1.07 7.08
N TYR A 10 -31.69 0.59 6.79
CA TYR A 10 -31.20 0.37 5.44
C TYR A 10 -31.20 -1.12 5.07
N ARG A 11 -31.24 -1.40 3.75
CA ARG A 11 -31.12 -2.74 3.19
C ARG A 11 -30.10 -2.71 2.05
N ALA A 12 -29.10 -3.59 2.10
CA ALA A 12 -28.19 -3.77 0.98
C ALA A 12 -28.90 -4.44 -0.21
N ILE A 13 -28.79 -3.85 -1.40
CA ILE A 13 -29.31 -4.38 -2.66
C ILE A 13 -28.12 -4.70 -3.56
N PRO A 14 -28.01 -5.93 -4.11
CA PRO A 14 -26.91 -6.27 -5.01
C PRO A 14 -27.05 -5.50 -6.32
N LEU A 15 -26.07 -4.64 -6.62
CA LEU A 15 -26.02 -3.87 -7.87
C LEU A 15 -25.33 -4.63 -9.01
N GLY A 16 -24.43 -5.56 -8.67
CA GLY A 16 -23.76 -6.43 -9.63
C GLY A 16 -22.52 -7.09 -9.04
N ILE A 17 -21.80 -7.80 -9.91
CA ILE A 17 -20.57 -8.52 -9.59
C ILE A 17 -19.56 -8.21 -10.70
N ALA A 18 -18.32 -7.89 -10.32
CA ALA A 18 -17.20 -7.76 -11.23
C ALA A 18 -16.26 -8.96 -11.05
N GLY A 19 -15.75 -9.52 -12.15
CA GLY A 19 -14.75 -10.59 -12.11
C GLY A 19 -13.31 -10.10 -11.91
N SER A 20 -13.08 -8.78 -11.96
CA SER A 20 -11.77 -8.16 -11.76
C SER A 20 -11.91 -6.71 -11.27
N ILE A 21 -10.80 -6.14 -10.79
CA ILE A 21 -10.74 -4.74 -10.31
C ILE A 21 -10.98 -3.76 -11.46
N GLU A 22 -10.52 -4.05 -12.68
CA GLU A 22 -10.79 -3.22 -13.86
C GLU A 22 -12.30 -3.20 -14.18
N GLY A 23 -12.99 -4.31 -13.90
CA GLY A 23 -14.43 -4.42 -14.05
C GLY A 23 -15.23 -3.57 -13.06
N LEU A 24 -14.63 -3.12 -11.95
CA LEU A 24 -15.30 -2.25 -10.98
C LEU A 24 -15.69 -0.90 -11.60
N GLY A 25 -14.89 -0.40 -12.56
CA GLY A 25 -15.15 0.85 -13.26
C GLY A 25 -16.45 0.87 -14.05
N ALA A 26 -16.97 -0.30 -14.45
CA ALA A 26 -18.26 -0.42 -15.13
C ALA A 26 -19.45 0.04 -14.26
N PHE A 27 -19.28 0.07 -12.94
CA PHE A 27 -20.29 0.52 -11.98
C PHE A 27 -20.19 2.04 -11.69
N ALA A 28 -19.19 2.75 -12.21
CA ALA A 28 -19.04 4.20 -12.00
C ALA A 28 -20.29 5.01 -12.40
N PRO A 29 -20.96 4.75 -13.54
CA PRO A 29 -22.20 5.45 -13.89
C PRO A 29 -23.36 5.23 -12.91
N LEU A 30 -23.39 4.06 -12.24
CA LEU A 30 -24.41 3.76 -11.21
C LEU A 30 -24.18 4.58 -9.95
N GLU A 31 -22.91 4.74 -9.56
CA GLU A 31 -22.58 5.64 -8.46
C GLU A 31 -22.88 7.08 -8.85
N GLU A 32 -22.46 7.54 -10.02
CA GLU A 32 -22.66 8.91 -10.50
C GLU A 32 -24.15 9.31 -10.57
N SER A 33 -25.03 8.38 -10.95
CA SER A 33 -26.48 8.62 -11.03
C SER A 33 -27.23 8.54 -9.69
N SER A 34 -26.59 8.08 -8.62
CA SER A 34 -27.19 8.01 -7.27
C SER A 34 -27.23 9.38 -6.58
N ASP A 35 -28.04 9.53 -5.53
CA ASP A 35 -28.07 10.79 -4.76
C ASP A 35 -26.77 10.99 -3.96
N GLU A 36 -26.37 12.25 -3.74
CA GLU A 36 -25.31 12.57 -2.78
C GLU A 36 -25.67 12.04 -1.39
N GLY A 37 -24.70 11.48 -0.69
CA GLY A 37 -24.91 10.79 0.59
C GLY A 37 -25.41 9.35 0.46
N ALA A 38 -25.62 8.82 -0.75
CA ALA A 38 -25.94 7.41 -0.94
C ALA A 38 -24.85 6.49 -0.35
N LEU A 39 -25.27 5.39 0.28
CA LEU A 39 -24.38 4.44 0.93
C LEU A 39 -24.01 3.31 -0.02
N PHE A 40 -22.72 3.13 -0.26
CA PHE A 40 -22.18 2.07 -1.10
C PHE A 40 -21.43 1.03 -0.28
N LEU A 41 -21.67 -0.24 -0.63
CA LEU A 41 -21.01 -1.40 -0.05
C LEU A 41 -20.47 -2.27 -1.16
N ALA A 42 -19.16 -2.51 -1.16
CA ALA A 42 -18.52 -3.49 -2.02
C ALA A 42 -17.94 -4.62 -1.18
N ARG A 43 -17.92 -5.83 -1.73
CA ARG A 43 -17.19 -6.97 -1.19
C ARG A 43 -16.13 -7.37 -2.19
N LEU A 44 -14.90 -7.43 -1.73
CA LEU A 44 -13.74 -7.94 -2.46
C LEU A 44 -13.44 -9.33 -1.93
N ASP A 45 -13.41 -10.31 -2.83
CA ASP A 45 -13.03 -11.68 -2.52
C ASP A 45 -11.56 -11.89 -2.93
N PHE A 46 -10.75 -12.45 -2.03
CA PHE A 46 -9.34 -12.74 -2.23
C PHE A 46 -9.09 -14.26 -2.20
N GLU A 47 -7.98 -14.68 -2.81
CA GLU A 47 -7.54 -16.09 -2.75
C GLU A 47 -7.11 -16.48 -1.32
N ASP A 48 -6.39 -15.57 -0.64
CA ASP A 48 -5.90 -15.73 0.73
C ASP A 48 -6.33 -14.55 1.62
N PHE A 49 -6.26 -14.75 2.94
CA PHE A 49 -6.55 -13.67 3.89
C PHE A 49 -5.53 -12.53 3.72
N PRO A 50 -5.98 -11.30 3.43
CA PRO A 50 -5.09 -10.16 3.33
C PRO A 50 -4.44 -9.88 4.69
N SER A 51 -3.17 -9.48 4.67
CA SER A 51 -2.44 -9.15 5.89
C SER A 51 -3.00 -7.88 6.53
N ALA A 52 -2.83 -7.73 7.85
CA ALA A 52 -3.22 -6.51 8.57
C ALA A 52 -2.50 -5.27 8.03
N GLU A 53 -1.25 -5.41 7.57
CA GLU A 53 -0.47 -4.33 6.96
C GLU A 53 -1.11 -3.86 5.65
N THR A 54 -1.47 -4.81 4.76
CA THR A 54 -2.14 -4.49 3.50
C THR A 54 -3.50 -3.83 3.75
N LEU A 55 -4.28 -4.31 4.72
CA LEU A 55 -5.56 -3.69 5.08
C LEU A 55 -5.38 -2.25 5.59
N ALA A 56 -4.37 -2.00 6.43
CA ALA A 56 -4.05 -0.67 6.94
C ALA A 56 -3.57 0.27 5.82
N GLU A 57 -2.77 -0.22 4.87
CA GLU A 57 -2.35 0.55 3.69
C GLU A 57 -3.53 0.96 2.82
N ILE A 58 -4.47 0.04 2.57
CA ILE A 58 -5.69 0.32 1.80
C ILE A 58 -6.55 1.37 2.52
N GLU A 59 -6.78 1.21 3.83
CA GLU A 59 -7.54 2.17 4.64
C GLU A 59 -6.91 3.56 4.61
N GLN A 60 -5.58 3.63 4.78
CA GLN A 60 -4.83 4.87 4.74
C GLN A 60 -4.90 5.53 3.35
N ALA A 61 -4.85 4.74 2.28
CA ALA A 61 -4.96 5.24 0.91
C ALA A 61 -6.34 5.84 0.63
N PHE A 62 -7.43 5.18 1.06
CA PHE A 62 -8.77 5.75 0.95
C PHE A 62 -8.95 7.02 1.78
N THR A 63 -8.46 7.01 3.02
CA THR A 63 -8.50 8.18 3.90
C THR A 63 -7.75 9.36 3.29
N ASN A 64 -6.55 9.12 2.75
CA ASN A 64 -5.74 10.16 2.09
C ASN A 64 -6.39 10.69 0.81
N ALA A 65 -7.12 9.84 0.08
CA ALA A 65 -7.89 10.24 -1.10
C ALA A 65 -9.16 11.03 -0.75
N GLY A 66 -9.54 11.09 0.53
CA GLY A 66 -10.73 11.80 1.01
C GLY A 66 -12.02 11.03 0.82
N VAL A 67 -11.96 9.70 0.64
CA VAL A 67 -13.16 8.85 0.53
C VAL A 67 -13.96 8.96 1.84
N GLU A 68 -15.25 9.26 1.72
CA GLU A 68 -16.10 9.45 2.89
C GLU A 68 -16.55 8.10 3.48
N HIS A 69 -16.42 7.95 4.79
CA HIS A 69 -16.94 6.80 5.52
C HIS A 69 -18.45 6.92 5.74
N TRP A 70 -19.11 5.78 5.96
CA TRP A 70 -20.51 5.79 6.42
C TRP A 70 -20.63 6.49 7.77
N SER A 71 -21.63 7.37 7.91
CA SER A 71 -21.97 7.96 9.20
C SER A 71 -22.13 6.89 10.30
N GLY A 72 -21.34 7.00 11.37
CA GLY A 72 -21.31 6.04 12.48
C GLY A 72 -20.28 4.92 12.37
N ASN A 73 -19.56 4.80 11.25
CA ASN A 73 -18.40 3.93 11.11
C ASN A 73 -17.10 4.76 11.04
N SER A 74 -16.06 4.30 11.72
CA SER A 74 -14.75 4.99 11.72
C SER A 74 -13.81 4.53 10.62
N TYR A 75 -14.18 3.46 9.89
CA TYR A 75 -13.32 2.81 8.91
C TYR A 75 -14.08 2.56 7.60
N ILE A 76 -13.35 2.58 6.50
CA ILE A 76 -13.86 2.26 5.16
C ILE A 76 -13.67 0.77 4.86
N VAL A 77 -12.55 0.19 5.30
CA VAL A 77 -12.11 -1.17 5.07
C VAL A 77 -12.43 -2.06 6.27
N HIS A 78 -13.15 -3.15 6.01
CA HIS A 78 -13.56 -4.11 7.04
C HIS A 78 -13.29 -5.55 6.58
N ALA A 79 -12.34 -6.23 7.21
CA ALA A 79 -12.05 -7.63 6.90
C ALA A 79 -13.08 -8.59 7.52
N ASP A 80 -13.45 -9.62 6.77
CA ASP A 80 -14.24 -10.74 7.32
C ASP A 80 -13.31 -11.67 8.13
N PRO A 81 -13.64 -12.00 9.39
CA PRO A 81 -12.80 -12.88 10.19
C PRO A 81 -12.87 -14.34 9.74
N ASP A 82 -13.94 -14.73 9.03
CA ASP A 82 -14.22 -16.12 8.70
C ASP A 82 -13.90 -16.46 7.23
N LYS A 83 -13.65 -15.44 6.40
CA LYS A 83 -13.45 -15.60 4.95
C LYS A 83 -12.35 -14.65 4.45
N PRO A 84 -11.59 -15.01 3.39
CA PRO A 84 -10.67 -14.10 2.72
C PRO A 84 -11.45 -13.05 1.90
N ALA A 85 -12.23 -12.22 2.59
CA ALA A 85 -13.10 -11.22 2.00
C ALA A 85 -12.96 -9.91 2.76
N VAL A 86 -12.97 -8.80 2.03
CA VAL A 86 -12.91 -7.44 2.57
C VAL A 86 -14.12 -6.67 2.11
N TYR A 87 -14.82 -6.04 3.03
CA TYR A 87 -15.92 -5.14 2.75
C TYR A 87 -15.42 -3.71 2.74
N LEU A 88 -15.80 -2.97 1.69
CA LEU A 88 -15.57 -1.55 1.57
C LEU A 88 -16.90 -0.82 1.72
N ALA A 89 -16.97 0.10 2.67
CA ALA A 89 -18.17 0.87 2.97
C ALA A 89 -17.85 2.37 2.88
N TRP A 90 -18.45 3.05 1.90
CA TRP A 90 -18.24 4.48 1.69
C TRP A 90 -19.54 5.21 1.34
N GLN A 91 -19.54 6.50 1.62
CA GLN A 91 -20.62 7.41 1.32
C GLN A 91 -20.30 8.18 0.03
N LYS A 92 -21.29 8.34 -0.83
CA LYS A 92 -21.13 9.10 -2.07
C LYS A 92 -21.02 10.60 -1.74
N GLY A 93 -19.81 11.14 -1.89
CA GLY A 93 -19.57 12.58 -2.05
C GLY A 93 -19.34 12.97 -3.52
N MET A 94 -18.70 12.09 -4.28
CA MET A 94 -18.54 12.14 -5.73
C MET A 94 -18.47 10.70 -6.28
N ALA A 95 -18.20 10.51 -7.57
CA ALA A 95 -17.97 9.19 -8.15
C ALA A 95 -16.62 8.62 -7.67
N TRP A 96 -16.61 7.90 -6.54
CA TRP A 96 -15.43 7.33 -5.91
C TRP A 96 -14.94 6.04 -6.56
N LEU A 97 -15.79 5.28 -7.24
CA LEU A 97 -15.46 3.98 -7.81
C LEU A 97 -14.19 3.96 -8.69
N PRO A 98 -13.93 4.94 -9.57
CA PRO A 98 -12.68 4.99 -10.32
C PRO A 98 -11.45 5.15 -9.43
N ILE A 99 -11.55 5.97 -8.39
CA ILE A 99 -10.47 6.20 -7.42
C ILE A 99 -10.26 4.95 -6.58
N ILE A 100 -11.35 4.33 -6.12
CA ILE A 100 -11.33 3.09 -5.33
C ILE A 100 -10.68 1.96 -6.13
N ALA A 101 -11.12 1.75 -7.38
CA ALA A 101 -10.54 0.76 -8.28
C ALA A 101 -9.06 1.04 -8.54
N GLY A 102 -8.68 2.31 -8.73
CA GLY A 102 -7.29 2.73 -8.91
C GLY A 102 -6.41 2.44 -7.70
N ILE A 103 -6.88 2.70 -6.48
CA ILE A 103 -6.14 2.43 -5.23
C ILE A 103 -5.98 0.92 -5.02
N ILE A 104 -7.05 0.15 -5.16
CA ILE A 104 -6.99 -1.31 -5.01
C ILE A 104 -6.03 -1.88 -6.05
N GLY A 105 -6.17 -1.46 -7.31
CA GLY A 105 -5.25 -1.83 -8.37
C GLY A 105 -3.82 -1.46 -8.02
N PHE A 106 -3.54 -0.24 -7.58
CA PHE A 106 -2.19 0.20 -7.25
C PHE A 106 -1.56 -0.51 -6.04
N ILE A 107 -2.34 -0.97 -5.06
CA ILE A 107 -1.80 -1.66 -3.88
C ILE A 107 -1.69 -3.17 -4.14
N ALA A 108 -2.68 -3.77 -4.81
CA ALA A 108 -2.73 -5.20 -5.09
C ALA A 108 -1.89 -5.61 -6.32
N LEU A 109 -1.73 -4.72 -7.32
CA LEU A 109 -0.99 -5.04 -8.54
C LEU A 109 0.53 -5.09 -8.35
N PRO A 110 1.24 -4.24 -7.60
CA PRO A 110 2.69 -4.30 -7.53
C PRO A 110 3.24 -5.62 -6.97
N PRO A 111 2.62 -6.27 -5.96
CA PRO A 111 2.98 -7.63 -5.59
C PRO A 111 2.76 -8.62 -6.74
N LEU A 112 1.64 -8.54 -7.48
CA LEU A 112 1.33 -9.43 -8.60
C LEU A 112 2.23 -9.18 -9.82
N VAL A 113 2.45 -7.93 -10.20
CA VAL A 113 3.30 -7.51 -11.31
C VAL A 113 4.77 -7.73 -10.95
N GLY A 114 5.20 -7.41 -9.73
CA GLY A 114 6.54 -7.69 -9.26
C GLY A 114 6.85 -9.18 -9.24
N THR A 115 5.93 -10.02 -8.76
CA THR A 115 6.11 -11.49 -8.76
C THR A 115 6.01 -12.10 -10.15
N VAL A 116 5.09 -11.65 -11.01
CA VAL A 116 4.94 -12.14 -12.39
C VAL A 116 6.12 -11.68 -13.26
N ILE A 117 6.54 -10.41 -13.18
CA ILE A 117 7.75 -9.91 -13.85
C ILE A 117 8.96 -10.67 -13.33
N TRP A 118 9.12 -10.83 -12.00
CA TRP A 118 10.21 -11.62 -11.45
C TRP A 118 10.19 -13.05 -11.96
N TRP A 119 9.03 -13.69 -12.08
CA TRP A 119 8.91 -15.04 -12.61
C TRP A 119 9.26 -15.14 -14.12
N LEU A 120 8.90 -14.12 -14.90
CA LEU A 120 9.22 -14.00 -16.33
C LEU A 120 10.68 -13.63 -16.63
N ILE A 121 11.39 -13.02 -15.68
CA ILE A 121 12.80 -12.67 -15.85
C ILE A 121 13.65 -13.95 -15.87
N PRO A 122 14.48 -14.18 -16.92
CA PRO A 122 15.39 -15.31 -16.97
C PRO A 122 16.37 -15.32 -15.78
N GLU A 123 16.76 -16.51 -15.32
CA GLU A 123 17.68 -16.67 -14.18
C GLU A 123 19.01 -15.92 -14.36
N ASP A 124 19.50 -15.78 -15.60
CA ASP A 124 20.72 -15.00 -15.88
C ASP A 124 20.57 -13.52 -15.54
N VAL A 125 19.39 -12.95 -15.79
CA VAL A 125 19.09 -11.54 -15.50
C VAL A 125 18.86 -11.34 -14.01
N LYS A 126 18.15 -12.27 -13.33
CA LYS A 126 18.04 -12.27 -11.86
C LYS A 126 19.41 -12.34 -11.18
N ASN A 127 20.28 -13.20 -11.70
CA ASN A 127 21.66 -13.35 -11.21
C ASN A 127 22.50 -12.10 -11.48
N LEU A 128 22.34 -11.45 -12.64
CA LEU A 128 22.99 -10.18 -12.94
C LEU A 128 22.56 -9.08 -11.96
N ILE A 129 21.24 -8.92 -11.75
CA ILE A 129 20.67 -7.94 -10.81
C ILE A 129 21.18 -8.22 -9.39
N SER A 130 21.13 -9.49 -8.95
CA SER A 130 21.60 -9.89 -7.62
C SER A 130 23.10 -9.61 -7.43
N ARG A 131 23.91 -9.83 -8.47
CA ARG A 131 25.35 -9.48 -8.45
C ARG A 131 25.56 -7.97 -8.37
N LEU A 132 24.79 -7.17 -9.12
CA LEU A 132 24.85 -5.71 -9.06
C LEU A 132 24.46 -5.16 -7.68
N ILE A 133 23.40 -5.70 -7.09
CA ILE A 133 22.94 -5.32 -5.73
C ILE A 133 23.98 -5.71 -4.69
N ASN A 134 24.48 -6.95 -4.71
CA ASN A 134 25.52 -7.39 -3.78
C ASN A 134 26.81 -6.59 -3.92
N MET A 135 27.20 -6.23 -5.15
CA MET A 135 28.34 -5.35 -5.40
C MET A 135 28.10 -3.95 -4.83
N GLY A 136 26.91 -3.38 -5.05
CA GLY A 136 26.52 -2.08 -4.48
C GLY A 136 26.52 -2.07 -2.95
N MET A 137 25.96 -3.11 -2.33
CA MET A 137 25.96 -3.30 -0.87
C MET A 137 27.38 -3.45 -0.32
N MET A 138 28.25 -4.19 -1.01
CA MET A 138 29.65 -4.34 -0.62
C MET A 138 30.40 -3.00 -0.69
N LEU A 139 30.18 -2.20 -1.74
CA LEU A 139 30.75 -0.86 -1.85
C LEU A 139 30.23 0.08 -0.76
N LEU A 140 28.95 -0.01 -0.42
CA LEU A 140 28.35 0.74 0.69
C LEU A 140 28.97 0.38 2.04
N VAL A 141 29.12 -0.91 2.33
CA VAL A 141 29.78 -1.38 3.56
C VAL A 141 31.23 -0.90 3.61
N MET A 142 31.97 -0.99 2.50
CA MET A 142 33.34 -0.47 2.42
C MET A 142 33.37 1.05 2.66
N PHE A 143 32.44 1.79 2.09
CA PHE A 143 32.31 3.23 2.29
C PHE A 143 32.04 3.58 3.76
N ILE A 144 31.15 2.85 4.44
CA ILE A 144 30.88 3.02 5.87
C ILE A 144 32.12 2.70 6.70
N LEU A 145 32.80 1.59 6.43
CA LEU A 145 34.04 1.21 7.11
C LEU A 145 35.13 2.27 6.93
N MET A 146 35.25 2.87 5.75
CA MET A 146 36.18 3.98 5.51
C MET A 146 35.81 5.25 6.31
N GLN A 147 34.52 5.56 6.48
CA GLN A 147 34.08 6.69 7.32
C GLN A 147 34.40 6.44 8.81
N VAL A 148 34.28 5.19 9.28
CA VAL A 148 34.57 4.80 10.67
C VAL A 148 36.07 4.67 10.96
N MET A 149 36.89 4.27 9.98
CA MET A 149 38.35 4.15 10.15
C MET A 149 39.11 5.48 10.00
N LYS A 150 38.59 6.45 9.22
CA LYS A 150 39.15 7.81 9.10
C LYS A 150 39.50 8.50 10.43
N PRO A 151 38.67 8.45 11.49
CA PRO A 151 39.04 9.03 12.79
C PRO A 151 40.14 8.26 13.54
N LEU A 152 40.38 6.98 13.21
CA LEU A 152 41.39 6.15 13.88
C LEU A 152 42.77 6.20 13.20
N THR A 153 42.83 6.57 11.91
CA THR A 153 44.08 6.70 11.14
C THR A 153 44.55 8.14 10.97
N SER A 154 43.90 9.11 11.62
CA SER A 154 44.35 10.51 11.59
C SER A 154 45.74 10.61 12.22
N PRO A 155 46.80 11.02 11.50
CA PRO A 155 48.11 11.15 12.10
C PRO A 155 48.04 12.18 13.22
N SER A 156 48.44 11.77 14.43
CA SER A 156 48.56 12.64 15.59
C SER A 156 49.46 13.82 15.22
N LYS A 157 48.87 15.01 15.03
CA LYS A 157 49.65 16.24 14.77
C LYS A 157 50.61 16.42 15.95
N PRO A 158 51.93 16.52 15.73
CA PRO A 158 52.87 16.75 16.82
C PRO A 158 52.53 18.09 17.48
N LYS A 159 52.24 18.03 18.78
CA LYS A 159 51.96 19.16 19.65
C LYS A 159 53.19 20.06 19.63
N LYS A 160 53.13 21.21 18.94
CA LYS A 160 54.19 22.23 19.07
C LYS A 160 54.20 22.68 20.53
N LEU A 161 55.30 22.42 21.23
CA LEU A 161 55.56 22.97 22.56
C LEU A 161 55.55 24.50 22.46
N PRO A 162 54.90 25.23 23.39
CA PRO A 162 54.96 26.67 23.40
C PRO A 162 56.41 27.11 23.66
N GLU A 163 56.96 27.93 22.77
CA GLU A 163 58.21 28.65 23.05
C GLU A 163 57.97 29.57 24.24
N ALA A 164 58.71 29.35 25.33
CA ALA A 164 58.83 30.31 26.40
C ALA A 164 59.80 31.42 25.98
N LYS A 165 59.32 32.66 25.94
CA LYS A 165 60.13 33.88 26.05
C LYS A 165 59.34 34.83 26.96
N SER A 166 59.83 35.15 28.17
CA SER A 166 61.00 36.00 28.51
C SER A 166 60.91 37.38 27.88
#